data_AF-T1CM53-F1
#
_entry.id   AF-T1CM53-F1
#
_cell.length_a   1.000
_cell.length_b   1.000
_cell.length_c   1.000
_cell.angle_alpha   90.00
_cell.angle_beta   90.00
_cell.angle_gamma   90.00
#
_symmetry.space_group_name_H-M   'P 1'
#
loop_
_entity.id
_entity.type
_entity.pdbx_description
1 polymer ?
#
loop_
_entity_poly.entity_id
_entity_poly.type
_entity_poly.pdbx_seq_one_letter_code
_entity_poly.pdbx_strand_id
1 'polypeptide(L)'
;WMWPNARISVMGGEQAASVLATVRRDAFEAQGRIWSNADEEAFKAPIRAQYERQGHPWYATARLWDDGIIDPVDTRRVLGLAISASLNAPIESTRFGVFRM
;
A
#
# COMPACT_ATOMS: atom_id res chain seq x y z
N TRP A 1 -13.59 -1.76 -1.29
CA TRP A 1 -13.31 -3.22 -1.32
C TRP A 1 -11.87 -3.50 -1.71
N MET A 2 -11.32 -4.64 -1.27
CA MET A 2 -10.03 -5.18 -1.69
C MET A 2 -10.15 -6.65 -2.11
N TRP A 3 -9.27 -7.12 -2.99
CA TRP A 3 -9.10 -8.56 -3.23
C TRP A 3 -8.12 -9.18 -2.23
N PRO A 4 -8.16 -10.51 -1.98
CA PRO A 4 -7.30 -11.16 -0.99
C PRO A 4 -5.80 -11.10 -1.33
N ASN A 5 -5.46 -10.94 -2.61
CA ASN A 5 -4.09 -10.83 -3.10
C ASN A 5 -3.57 -9.39 -3.20
N ALA A 6 -4.43 -8.39 -2.97
CA ALA A 6 -4.02 -6.98 -3.06
C ALA A 6 -3.02 -6.63 -1.94
N ARG A 7 -2.27 -5.55 -2.13
CA ARG A 7 -1.41 -4.95 -1.10
C ARG A 7 -1.59 -3.44 -1.11
N ILE A 8 -1.61 -2.81 0.06
CA ILE A 8 -1.72 -1.34 0.19
C ILE A 8 -0.65 -0.80 1.14
N SER A 9 0.13 0.16 0.67
CA SER A 9 1.17 0.82 1.46
C SER A 9 1.57 2.12 0.77
N VAL A 10 2.31 2.98 1.48
CA VAL A 10 2.83 4.23 0.90
C VAL A 10 3.78 3.98 -0.28
N MET A 11 4.49 2.85 -0.26
CA MET A 11 5.34 2.35 -1.33
C MET A 11 5.51 0.83 -1.19
N GLY A 12 6.11 0.15 -2.19
CA GLY A 12 6.40 -1.28 -2.09
C GLY A 12 7.40 -1.59 -0.96
N GLY A 13 7.22 -2.72 -0.26
CA GLY A 13 8.08 -3.07 0.88
C GLY A 13 9.57 -3.20 0.52
N GLU A 14 9.87 -3.74 -0.67
CA GLU A 14 11.24 -3.83 -1.18
C GLU A 14 11.83 -2.45 -1.48
N GLN A 15 11.02 -1.55 -2.02
CA GLN A 15 11.42 -0.17 -2.30
C GLN A 15 11.73 0.57 -1.00
N ALA A 16 10.86 0.44 0.02
CA ALA A 16 11.08 1.04 1.33
C ALA A 16 12.37 0.52 1.98
N ALA A 17 12.57 -0.80 1.97
CA ALA A 17 13.77 -1.41 2.53
C ALA A 17 15.05 -0.96 1.80
N SER A 18 15.00 -0.87 0.47
CA SER A 18 16.13 -0.43 -0.35
C SER A 18 16.48 1.04 -0.10
N VAL A 19 15.50 1.95 -0.12
CA VAL A 19 15.74 3.39 0.12
C VAL A 19 16.31 3.63 1.52
N LEU A 20 15.73 3.00 2.54
CA LEU A 20 16.23 3.14 3.91
C LEU A 20 17.63 2.55 4.10
N ALA A 21 17.94 1.44 3.39
CA ALA A 21 19.27 0.87 3.40
C ALA A 21 20.30 1.78 2.72
N THR A 22 19.97 2.39 1.57
CA THR A 22 20.86 3.36 0.91
C THR A 22 21.22 4.52 1.83
N VAL A 23 20.22 5.16 2.46
CA VAL A 23 20.46 6.26 3.42
C VAL A 23 21.35 5.81 4.59
N ARG A 24 21.16 4.58 5.09
CA ARG A 24 21.96 4.04 6.19
C ARG A 24 23.39 3.73 5.76
N ARG A 25 23.60 3.20 4.55
CA ARG A 25 24.92 2.92 3.97
C ARG A 25 25.71 4.21 3.83
N ASP A 26 25.11 5.25 3.25
CA ASP A 26 25.73 6.56 3.08
C ASP A 26 26.17 7.16 4.44
N ALA A 27 25.37 6.96 5.49
CA ALA A 27 25.70 7.40 6.84
C ALA A 27 26.87 6.61 7.48
N PHE A 28 27.01 5.31 7.19
CA PHE A 28 28.16 4.51 7.64
C PHE A 28 29.44 4.91 6.91
N GLU A 29 29.36 5.10 5.60
CA GLU A 29 30.49 5.53 4.77
C GLU A 29 30.99 6.92 5.18
N ALA A 30 30.07 7.85 5.50
CA ALA A 30 30.41 9.17 6.05
C ALA A 30 31.15 9.10 7.41
N GLN A 31 31.00 8.00 8.16
CA GLN A 31 31.69 7.74 9.43
C GLN A 31 32.97 6.90 9.25
N GLY A 32 33.36 6.56 8.01
CA GLY A 32 34.48 5.68 7.72
C GLY A 32 34.26 4.23 8.18
N ARG A 33 32.99 3.83 8.38
CA ARG A 33 32.61 2.48 8.82
C ARG A 33 32.13 1.66 7.63
N ILE A 34 32.46 0.38 7.61
CA ILE A 34 31.96 -0.57 6.61
C ILE A 34 30.68 -1.20 7.14
N TRP A 35 29.66 -1.25 6.29
CA TRP A 35 28.42 -1.98 6.56
C TRP A 35 28.37 -3.22 5.69
N SER A 36 28.34 -4.40 6.33
CA SER A 36 28.38 -5.67 5.61
C SER A 36 27.05 -5.97 4.92
N ASN A 37 27.08 -6.78 3.86
CA ASN A 37 25.86 -7.21 3.17
C ASN A 37 24.93 -8.02 4.10
N ALA A 38 25.50 -8.75 5.08
CA ALA A 38 24.72 -9.47 6.07
C ALA A 38 23.97 -8.51 7.02
N ASP A 39 24.64 -7.44 7.46
CA ASP A 39 24.00 -6.42 8.30
C ASP A 39 22.96 -5.59 7.51
N GLU A 40 23.17 -5.37 6.21
CA GLU A 40 22.19 -4.74 5.33
C GLU A 40 20.93 -5.60 5.19
N GLU A 41 21.08 -6.90 4.91
CA GLU A 41 19.93 -7.79 4.81
C GLU A 41 19.21 -7.94 6.15
N ALA A 42 19.96 -8.03 7.26
CA ALA A 42 19.38 -8.04 8.61
C ALA A 42 18.59 -6.74 8.92
N PHE A 43 18.99 -5.60 8.35
CA PHE A 43 18.26 -4.34 8.48
C PHE A 43 17.03 -4.27 7.57
N LYS A 44 17.12 -4.78 6.33
CA LYS A 44 16.01 -4.78 5.38
C LYS A 44 14.90 -5.76 5.76
N ALA A 45 15.25 -6.92 6.30
CA ALA A 45 14.30 -7.98 6.65
C ALA A 45 13.11 -7.51 7.53
N PRO A 46 13.31 -6.81 8.67
CA PRO A 46 12.20 -6.33 9.49
C PRO A 46 11.34 -5.28 8.77
N ILE A 47 11.93 -4.46 7.89
CA ILE A 47 11.19 -3.45 7.09
C ILE A 47 10.27 -4.16 6.11
N ARG A 48 10.78 -5.13 5.34
CA ARG A 48 9.97 -5.94 4.42
C ARG A 48 8.83 -6.65 5.17
N ALA A 49 9.13 -7.26 6.32
CA ALA A 49 8.13 -7.93 7.15
C ALA A 49 7.06 -6.97 7.68
N GLN A 50 7.45 -5.76 8.08
CA GLN A 50 6.50 -4.73 8.50
C GLN A 50 5.54 -4.37 7.36
N TYR A 51 6.07 -4.12 6.16
CA TYR A 51 5.26 -3.76 4.99
C TYR A 51 4.36 -4.90 4.55
N GLU A 52 4.82 -6.14 4.58
CA GLU A 52 3.98 -7.29 4.26
C GLU A 52 2.82 -7.44 5.26
N ARG A 53 3.11 -7.29 6.56
CA ARG A 53 2.09 -7.36 7.60
C ARG A 53 1.08 -6.22 7.51
N GLN A 54 1.56 -4.98 7.35
CA GLN A 54 0.72 -3.78 7.37
C GLN A 54 0.02 -3.53 6.04
N GLY A 55 0.56 -4.07 4.94
CA GLY A 55 -0.05 -3.95 3.62
C GLY A 55 -0.99 -5.10 3.26
N HIS A 56 -1.10 -6.13 4.09
CA HIS A 56 -2.02 -7.24 3.87
C HIS A 56 -3.49 -6.75 3.89
N PRO A 57 -4.39 -7.24 3.02
CA PRO A 57 -5.80 -6.82 2.99
C PRO A 57 -6.51 -6.94 4.35
N TRP A 58 -6.22 -8.00 5.11
CA TRP A 58 -6.71 -8.15 6.49
C TRP A 58 -6.31 -6.99 7.42
N TYR A 59 -5.12 -6.42 7.24
CA TYR A 59 -4.67 -5.28 8.05
C TYR A 59 -5.44 -4.02 7.71
N ALA A 60 -5.68 -3.78 6.42
CA ALA A 60 -6.43 -2.63 5.89
C ALA A 60 -7.92 -2.70 6.27
N THR A 61 -8.56 -3.83 6.03
CA THR A 61 -10.01 -4.00 6.27
C THR A 61 -10.35 -3.95 7.76
N ALA A 62 -9.45 -4.43 8.64
CA ALA A 62 -9.59 -4.29 10.10
C ALA A 62 -9.57 -2.82 10.58
N ARG A 63 -9.21 -1.87 9.70
CA ARG A 63 -9.13 -0.43 9.96
C ARG A 63 -10.07 0.39 9.06
N LEU A 64 -10.96 -0.28 8.33
CA LEU A 64 -11.92 0.35 7.41
C LEU A 64 -11.26 1.26 6.37
N TRP A 65 -10.05 0.92 5.92
CA TRP A 65 -9.46 1.58 4.74
C TRP A 65 -10.17 1.16 3.45
N ASP A 66 -10.90 0.05 3.52
CA ASP A 66 -11.79 -0.52 2.52
C ASP A 66 -13.07 -1.02 3.20
N ASP A 67 -14.16 -1.13 2.42
CA ASP A 67 -15.45 -1.66 2.91
C ASP A 67 -15.53 -3.19 2.97
N GLY A 68 -14.40 -3.90 2.88
CA GLY A 68 -14.34 -5.35 2.96
C GLY A 68 -13.48 -6.00 1.88
N ILE A 69 -12.97 -7.18 2.23
CA ILE A 69 -12.32 -8.10 1.30
C ILE A 69 -13.41 -8.90 0.55
N ILE A 70 -13.32 -8.97 -0.77
CA ILE A 70 -14.25 -9.72 -1.62
C ILE A 70 -13.52 -10.81 -2.39
N ASP A 71 -14.22 -11.91 -2.68
CA ASP A 71 -13.74 -12.90 -3.65
C ASP A 71 -13.63 -12.24 -5.04
N PRO A 72 -12.51 -12.38 -5.76
CA PRO A 72 -12.38 -11.85 -7.12
C PRO A 72 -13.55 -12.24 -8.05
N VAL A 73 -14.12 -13.45 -7.94
CA VAL A 73 -15.24 -13.88 -8.81
C VAL A 73 -16.53 -13.12 -8.53
N ASP A 74 -16.68 -12.55 -7.33
CA ASP A 74 -17.84 -11.79 -6.90
C ASP A 74 -17.81 -10.31 -7.32
N THR A 75 -16.69 -9.83 -7.87
CA THR A 75 -16.50 -8.42 -8.24
C THR A 75 -17.66 -7.84 -9.05
N ARG A 76 -18.13 -8.56 -10.07
CA ARG A 76 -19.26 -8.12 -10.91
C ARG A 76 -20.54 -7.95 -10.09
N ARG A 77 -20.84 -8.90 -9.19
CA ARG A 77 -22.05 -8.89 -8.36
C ARG A 77 -22.01 -7.74 -7.36
N VAL A 78 -20.88 -7.57 -6.68
CA VAL A 78 -20.65 -6.48 -5.71
C VAL A 78 -20.82 -5.11 -6.38
N LEU A 79 -20.18 -4.88 -7.53
CA LEU A 79 -20.31 -3.63 -8.28
C LEU A 79 -21.74 -3.39 -8.77
N GLY A 80 -22.42 -4.42 -9.29
CA GLY A 80 -23.81 -4.29 -9.75
C GLY A 80 -24.76 -3.86 -8.63
N LEU A 81 -24.60 -4.42 -7.43
CA LEU A 81 -25.39 -4.03 -6.26
C LEU A 81 -25.04 -2.61 -5.78
N ALA A 82 -23.75 -2.26 -5.73
CA ALA A 82 -23.31 -0.93 -5.31
C ALA A 82 -23.82 0.19 -6.24
N ILE A 83 -23.78 -0.05 -7.56
CA ILE A 83 -24.31 0.89 -8.56
C ILE A 83 -25.84 1.00 -8.42
N SER A 84 -26.54 -0.12 -8.28
CA SER A 84 -28.01 -0.10 -8.06
C SER A 84 -28.38 0.71 -6.82
N ALA A 85 -27.62 0.55 -5.73
CA ALA A 85 -27.81 1.31 -4.51
C ALA A 85 -27.51 2.81 -4.69
N SER A 86 -26.45 3.18 -5.41
CA SER A 86 -26.06 4.59 -5.60
C SER A 86 -27.06 5.39 -6.44
N LEU A 87 -27.83 4.73 -7.32
CA LEU A 87 -28.87 5.35 -8.15
C LEU A 87 -30.11 5.82 -7.35
N ASN A 88 -30.16 5.56 -6.04
CA ASN A 88 -31.18 6.16 -5.17
C ASN A 88 -30.91 7.64 -4.87
N ALA A 89 -29.73 8.16 -5.19
CA ALA A 89 -29.39 9.58 -5.11
C ALA A 89 -29.31 10.20 -6.52
N PRO A 90 -29.64 11.50 -6.69
CA PRO A 90 -29.47 12.18 -7.97
C PRO A 90 -27.99 12.28 -8.35
N ILE A 91 -27.70 12.23 -9.65
CA ILE A 91 -26.36 12.42 -10.19
C ILE A 91 -26.05 13.93 -10.20
N GLU A 92 -25.03 14.35 -9.45
CA GLU A 92 -24.63 15.77 -9.35
C GLU A 92 -23.76 16.22 -10.53
N SER A 93 -23.77 17.51 -10.82
CA SER A 93 -22.85 18.13 -11.80
C SER A 93 -21.44 18.28 -11.19
N THR A 94 -20.39 17.87 -11.92
CA THR A 94 -19.00 18.04 -11.47
C THR A 94 -18.45 19.43 -11.77
N ARG A 95 -17.76 20.03 -10.80
CA ARG A 95 -16.95 21.26 -10.98
C ARG A 95 -15.49 20.95 -10.68
N PHE A 96 -14.61 21.17 -11.65
CA PHE A 96 -13.18 20.94 -11.48
C PHE A 96 -12.46 22.17 -10.90
N GLY A 97 -11.34 21.91 -10.22
CA GLY A 97 -10.38 22.94 -9.81
C GLY A 97 -9.48 23.39 -10.97
N VAL A 98 -8.36 24.03 -10.64
CA VAL A 98 -7.38 24.48 -11.63
C VAL A 98 -6.57 23.30 -12.18
N PHE A 99 -6.53 23.16 -13.50
CA PHE A 99 -5.60 22.25 -14.18
C PHE A 99 -4.25 22.94 -14.39
N ARG A 100 -3.15 22.29 -13.99
CA ARG A 100 -1.79 22.71 -14.34
C ARG A 100 -1.50 22.27 -15.78
N MET A 101 -1.41 23.23 -16.69
CA MET A 101 -1.04 23.02 -18.10
C MET A 101 0.47 23.00 -18.29
#